data_AF-A0A329MIG2-F1
#
_entry.id   AF-A0A329MIG2-F1
#
_cell.length_a   1.000
_cell.length_b   1.000
_cell.length_c   1.000
_cell.angle_alpha   90.00
_cell.angle_beta   90.00
_cell.angle_gamma   90.00
#
_symmetry.space_group_name_H-M   'P 1'
#
loop_
_entity.id
_entity.type
_entity.pdbx_description
1 polymer ?
#
loop_
_entity_poly.entity_id
_entity_poly.type
_entity_poly.pdbx_seq_one_letter_code
_entity_poly.pdbx_strand_id
1 'polypeptide(L)'
;MAKRKHNNPTPTVAGEFPIGIFVEPAPSSATDAAFAEIREMNANFIVGQQSTTPAATDWALEKAQANGLKILVTDTGIRWIQTEWIAQNDDSGEGIYLRRAGSIGQTFTTPDVDDLSLAIVSFKMNGEWPAETTVTLSVYDNEEKAELLARSTLTGPIGSRYPEFRFARMPVMPEEPQYAVAPNRTYYMEFSLDGAERLGPFATGALGGNSGGQAYVDGSPAVFDLYFQLTLKTSRGGSISAFSPTGRPSDAYIETLVNHYRDHPAVLGYNLIDEPFAELYPMMKETSERLKALDPDRIIYTNHYPLNETGDSYYSLEGTPPLGYEEYYDRWLATNPDMFSFDFYPFKQEEFDEKPYYQSLEFFRGRSLATGIDFWAYIQSADYEYFQIAEPNERQIRFQVYSTLAYGAKGYVYWTYGTPSVIIEGKEMCKRAIILRDGSRNATYEYAKKVNAEVLKLGPALLSLTSKEVFHTGGLPPWSRPLPKDFFWQPSEGDASVPLIVASFENEDGKVFVMVVSKDLEQARTVTFQVSGNPGTIREVCKATGEEIETAYNGLTGMLSVNLSPGDGKLYALGER
;
A
#
# COMPACT_ATOMS: atom_id res chain seq x y z
N MET A 1 19.07 15.57 -20.24
CA MET A 1 19.03 15.65 -18.77
C MET A 1 20.14 14.74 -18.23
N ALA A 2 20.94 15.20 -17.27
CA ALA A 2 21.96 14.34 -16.65
C ALA A 2 21.25 13.19 -15.91
N LYS A 3 21.71 11.94 -16.06
CA LYS A 3 21.21 10.80 -15.28
C LYS A 3 21.32 11.17 -13.80
N ARG A 4 20.17 11.26 -13.13
CA ARG A 4 20.12 11.42 -11.69
C ARG A 4 20.76 10.16 -11.10
N LYS A 5 21.86 10.30 -10.37
CA LYS A 5 22.29 9.22 -9.46
C LYS A 5 21.30 9.24 -8.31
N HIS A 6 20.26 8.43 -8.41
CA HIS A 6 19.45 8.14 -7.23
C HIS A 6 20.33 7.33 -6.28
N ASN A 7 20.59 7.87 -5.09
CA ASN A 7 21.33 7.18 -4.03
C ASN A 7 20.40 6.32 -3.15
N ASN A 8 19.11 6.25 -3.48
CA ASN A 8 18.20 5.37 -2.74
C ASN A 8 18.28 3.98 -3.39
N PRO A 9 18.63 2.94 -2.63
CA PRO A 9 18.58 1.58 -3.12
C PRO A 9 17.14 1.25 -3.57
N THR A 10 17.00 0.33 -4.52
CA THR A 10 15.70 -0.24 -4.90
C THR A 10 14.87 -0.49 -3.65
N PRO A 11 13.63 0.03 -3.56
CA PRO A 11 12.81 -0.19 -2.39
C PRO A 11 12.62 -1.70 -2.19
N THR A 12 13.21 -2.26 -1.12
CA THR A 12 13.01 -3.64 -0.69
C THR A 12 12.14 -3.65 0.55
N VAL A 13 11.51 -4.80 0.81
CA VAL A 13 10.73 -4.98 2.03
C VAL A 13 11.47 -5.96 2.92
N ALA A 14 12.18 -5.42 3.91
CA ALA A 14 13.05 -6.21 4.80
C ALA A 14 14.08 -7.08 4.06
N GLY A 15 14.61 -6.58 2.92
CA GLY A 15 15.57 -7.30 2.08
C GLY A 15 14.95 -8.35 1.13
N GLU A 16 13.63 -8.54 1.16
CA GLU A 16 12.91 -9.40 0.21
C GLU A 16 12.39 -8.59 -0.99
N PHE A 17 12.08 -9.29 -2.09
CA PHE A 17 11.39 -8.71 -3.24
C PHE A 17 9.99 -8.21 -2.80
N PRO A 18 9.64 -6.93 -3.04
CA PRO A 18 8.36 -6.38 -2.61
C PRO A 18 7.15 -7.08 -3.25
N ILE A 19 6.30 -7.68 -2.41
CA ILE A 19 5.01 -8.26 -2.80
C ILE A 19 3.96 -7.72 -1.82
N GLY A 20 3.07 -6.88 -2.33
CA GLY A 20 2.12 -6.11 -1.53
C GLY A 20 0.69 -6.55 -1.71
N ILE A 21 -0.15 -6.14 -0.77
CA ILE A 21 -1.60 -6.18 -0.90
C ILE A 21 -2.23 -4.81 -0.67
N PHE A 22 -3.36 -4.56 -1.31
CA PHE A 22 -4.28 -3.45 -1.02
C PHE A 22 -5.60 -4.00 -0.45
N VAL A 23 -6.37 -3.17 0.24
CA VAL A 23 -7.60 -3.55 0.98
C VAL A 23 -7.32 -4.67 1.98
N GLU A 24 -6.51 -4.35 2.98
CA GLU A 24 -6.23 -5.20 4.14
C GLU A 24 -7.50 -5.48 4.97
N PRO A 25 -7.46 -6.41 5.95
CA PRO A 25 -8.58 -6.62 6.86
C PRO A 25 -9.03 -5.31 7.52
N ALA A 26 -10.35 -5.06 7.55
CA ALA A 26 -10.90 -3.93 8.27
C ALA A 26 -10.48 -3.94 9.75
N PRO A 27 -10.44 -2.78 10.45
CA PRO A 27 -9.95 -2.72 11.83
C PRO A 27 -10.63 -3.71 12.80
N SER A 28 -11.94 -3.97 12.63
CA SER A 28 -12.69 -4.95 13.44
C SER A 28 -12.29 -6.41 13.20
N SER A 29 -11.63 -6.69 12.07
CA SER A 29 -11.20 -8.01 11.63
C SER A 29 -9.67 -8.15 11.59
N ALA A 30 -8.94 -7.11 12.02
CA ALA A 30 -7.49 -7.12 12.12
C ALA A 30 -7.05 -8.01 13.29
N THR A 31 -6.76 -9.27 12.98
CA THR A 31 -6.32 -10.30 13.94
C THR A 31 -4.96 -10.84 13.53
N ASP A 32 -4.25 -11.49 14.47
CA ASP A 32 -2.99 -12.16 14.15
C ASP A 32 -3.18 -13.23 13.07
N ALA A 33 -4.30 -13.95 13.08
CA ALA A 33 -4.61 -14.95 12.05
C ALA A 33 -4.79 -14.31 10.66
N ALA A 34 -5.49 -13.17 10.57
CA ALA A 34 -5.70 -12.49 9.30
C ALA A 34 -4.39 -11.92 8.72
N PHE A 35 -3.49 -11.42 9.57
CA PHE A 35 -2.18 -10.93 9.13
C PHE A 35 -1.20 -12.09 8.83
N ALA A 36 -1.27 -13.20 9.57
CA ALA A 36 -0.55 -14.42 9.25
C ALA A 36 -0.95 -14.96 7.87
N GLU A 37 -2.24 -14.88 7.51
CA GLU A 37 -2.75 -15.29 6.19
C GLU A 37 -2.15 -14.45 5.04
N ILE A 38 -2.02 -13.14 5.22
CA ILE A 38 -1.30 -12.27 4.26
C ILE A 38 0.15 -12.75 4.07
N ARG A 39 0.87 -13.06 5.17
CA ARG A 39 2.25 -13.55 5.08
C ARG A 39 2.32 -14.94 4.45
N GLU A 40 1.36 -15.82 4.72
CA GLU A 40 1.28 -17.20 4.21
C GLU A 40 1.10 -17.24 2.68
N MET A 41 0.45 -16.23 2.09
CA MET A 41 0.40 -16.05 0.64
C MET A 41 1.65 -15.39 0.04
N ASN A 42 2.74 -15.30 0.81
CA ASN A 42 4.04 -14.74 0.44
C ASN A 42 4.05 -13.23 0.15
N ALA A 43 3.01 -12.49 0.55
CA ALA A 43 3.10 -11.03 0.61
C ALA A 43 3.94 -10.61 1.83
N ASN A 44 4.65 -9.48 1.71
CA ASN A 44 5.54 -8.95 2.76
C ASN A 44 5.22 -7.51 3.16
N PHE A 45 4.34 -6.81 2.44
CA PHE A 45 3.83 -5.51 2.89
C PHE A 45 2.36 -5.27 2.57
N ILE A 46 1.80 -4.28 3.25
CA ILE A 46 0.44 -3.78 3.10
C ILE A 46 0.51 -2.32 2.67
N VAL A 47 -0.20 -1.97 1.60
CA VAL A 47 -0.51 -0.57 1.27
C VAL A 47 -1.77 -0.21 2.06
N GLY A 48 -1.63 0.59 3.12
CA GLY A 48 -2.74 0.88 4.04
C GLY A 48 -3.92 1.54 3.31
N GLN A 49 -5.13 1.02 3.56
CA GLN A 49 -6.38 1.47 2.94
C GLN A 49 -7.54 1.56 3.94
N GLN A 50 -7.70 0.55 4.79
CA GLN A 50 -8.82 0.39 5.72
C GLN A 50 -8.50 0.93 7.11
N SER A 51 -7.23 0.86 7.50
CA SER A 51 -6.74 1.44 8.76
C SER A 51 -6.43 2.92 8.53
N THR A 52 -7.43 3.77 8.74
CA THR A 52 -7.38 5.19 8.37
C THR A 52 -7.35 6.14 9.56
N THR A 53 -7.31 5.63 10.78
CA THR A 53 -7.18 6.44 12.00
C THR A 53 -5.92 6.05 12.74
N PRO A 54 -5.42 6.89 13.67
CA PRO A 54 -4.24 6.52 14.44
C PRO A 54 -4.37 5.20 15.19
N ALA A 55 -5.50 5.04 15.90
CA ALA A 55 -5.81 3.81 16.63
C ALA A 55 -5.89 2.55 15.76
N ALA A 56 -6.56 2.65 14.61
CA ALA A 56 -6.66 1.51 13.69
C ALA A 56 -5.30 1.16 13.10
N THR A 57 -4.49 2.17 12.79
CA THR A 57 -3.16 2.01 12.22
C THR A 57 -2.19 1.42 13.24
N ASP A 58 -2.22 1.87 14.49
CA ASP A 58 -1.45 1.26 15.59
C ASP A 58 -1.77 -0.21 15.76
N TRP A 59 -3.06 -0.55 15.75
CA TRP A 59 -3.49 -1.94 15.84
C TRP A 59 -2.99 -2.77 14.66
N ALA A 60 -3.11 -2.27 13.43
CA ALA A 60 -2.60 -2.94 12.25
C ALA A 60 -1.08 -3.10 12.27
N LEU A 61 -0.34 -2.09 12.76
CA LEU A 61 1.11 -2.11 12.89
C LEU A 61 1.57 -3.18 13.89
N GLU A 62 0.87 -3.34 15.02
CA GLU A 62 1.13 -4.43 15.97
C GLU A 62 0.94 -5.80 15.31
N LYS A 63 -0.15 -5.99 14.55
CA LYS A 63 -0.41 -7.24 13.82
C LYS A 63 0.59 -7.50 12.72
N ALA A 64 1.02 -6.47 11.99
CA ALA A 64 2.04 -6.59 10.97
C ALA A 64 3.39 -6.97 11.56
N GLN A 65 3.81 -6.31 12.65
CA GLN A 65 5.07 -6.65 13.34
C GLN A 65 5.07 -8.10 13.82
N ALA A 66 3.98 -8.56 14.44
CA ALA A 66 3.87 -9.93 14.95
C ALA A 66 3.96 -11.00 13.84
N ASN A 67 3.61 -10.64 12.60
CA ASN A 67 3.52 -11.57 11.47
C ASN A 67 4.58 -11.32 10.38
N GLY A 68 5.60 -10.51 10.66
CA GLY A 68 6.70 -10.26 9.72
C GLY A 68 6.28 -9.48 8.47
N LEU A 69 5.29 -8.59 8.59
CA LEU A 69 4.82 -7.71 7.53
C LEU A 69 5.26 -6.27 7.79
N LYS A 70 5.32 -5.47 6.72
CA LYS A 70 5.45 -4.02 6.79
C LYS A 70 4.18 -3.32 6.31
N ILE A 71 3.97 -2.06 6.69
CA ILE A 71 2.83 -1.24 6.28
C ILE A 71 3.31 0.09 5.71
N LEU A 72 2.84 0.45 4.52
CA LEU A 72 2.81 1.83 4.07
C LEU A 72 1.61 2.51 4.74
N VAL A 73 1.91 3.23 5.83
CA VAL A 73 0.95 3.86 6.74
C VAL A 73 0.12 4.87 5.96
N THR A 74 -1.20 4.79 6.11
CA THR A 74 -2.12 5.84 5.71
C THR A 74 -2.81 6.37 6.97
N ASP A 75 -3.18 7.64 6.96
CA ASP A 75 -4.09 8.21 7.96
C ASP A 75 -5.10 9.13 7.25
N THR A 76 -6.26 9.35 7.88
CA THR A 76 -7.30 10.25 7.39
C THR A 76 -6.73 11.61 7.03
N GLY A 77 -5.84 12.15 7.86
CA GLY A 77 -5.29 13.49 7.71
C GLY A 77 -4.26 13.66 6.59
N ILE A 78 -3.59 12.59 6.14
CA ILE A 78 -2.70 12.63 4.96
C ILE A 78 -3.39 12.20 3.67
N ARG A 79 -4.51 11.49 3.76
CA ARG A 79 -5.14 10.85 2.61
C ARG A 79 -6.50 11.38 2.23
N TRP A 80 -7.43 11.46 3.19
CA TRP A 80 -8.86 11.60 2.89
C TRP A 80 -9.39 13.02 3.10
N ILE A 81 -9.09 13.65 4.24
CA ILE A 81 -9.50 15.02 4.57
C ILE A 81 -8.43 15.66 5.44
N GLN A 82 -8.37 17.00 5.54
CA GLN A 82 -7.40 17.61 6.46
C GLN A 82 -7.94 17.57 7.89
N THR A 83 -7.15 16.99 8.78
CA THR A 83 -7.40 16.92 10.22
C THR A 83 -6.24 17.53 10.99
N GLU A 84 -6.49 17.87 12.25
CA GLU A 84 -5.43 18.05 13.23
C GLU A 84 -5.42 16.88 14.19
N TRP A 85 -4.23 16.56 14.73
CA TRP A 85 -4.03 15.41 15.59
C TRP A 85 -3.30 15.83 16.85
N ILE A 86 -3.98 15.67 17.99
CA ILE A 86 -3.39 15.79 19.32
C ILE A 86 -3.11 14.38 19.83
N ALA A 87 -1.89 14.15 20.28
CA ALA A 87 -1.48 12.83 20.73
C ALA A 87 -0.71 12.93 22.04
N GLN A 88 -1.01 12.02 22.96
CA GLN A 88 -0.20 11.72 24.10
C GLN A 88 0.16 10.23 24.06
N ASN A 89 1.36 9.95 23.54
CA ASN A 89 1.76 8.61 23.12
C ASN A 89 2.66 7.88 24.13
N ASP A 90 2.67 8.31 25.39
CA ASP A 90 3.43 7.65 26.45
C ASP A 90 2.55 6.61 27.14
N ASP A 91 2.94 5.35 27.03
CA ASP A 91 2.28 4.20 27.66
C ASP A 91 3.19 3.48 28.68
N SER A 92 4.23 4.16 29.17
CA SER A 92 5.25 3.58 30.07
C SER A 92 4.82 3.46 31.55
N GLY A 93 3.70 4.05 31.92
CA GLY A 93 3.16 4.02 33.29
C GLY A 93 2.47 2.69 33.65
N GLU A 94 2.11 2.54 34.93
CA GLU A 94 1.49 1.31 35.46
C GLU A 94 0.08 1.03 34.89
N GLY A 95 -0.57 2.05 34.34
CA GLY A 95 -1.94 2.00 33.87
C GLY A 95 -2.97 2.15 35.00
N ILE A 96 -4.21 2.46 34.64
CA ILE A 96 -5.29 2.72 35.60
C ILE A 96 -6.59 1.99 35.25
N TYR A 97 -7.26 1.45 36.26
CA TYR A 97 -8.58 0.84 36.11
C TYR A 97 -9.69 1.87 36.32
N LEU A 98 -10.58 2.01 35.33
CA LEU A 98 -11.85 2.71 35.50
C LEU A 98 -12.75 1.86 36.39
N ARG A 99 -13.27 2.42 37.49
CA ARG A 99 -14.09 1.70 38.47
C ARG A 99 -15.56 2.09 38.37
N ARG A 100 -16.45 1.19 38.80
CA ARG A 100 -17.88 1.48 38.97
C ARG A 100 -18.05 2.66 39.92
N ALA A 101 -18.84 3.65 39.50
CA ALA A 101 -19.06 4.92 40.20
C ALA A 101 -17.82 5.82 40.39
N GLY A 102 -16.68 5.48 39.77
CA GLY A 102 -15.53 6.35 39.67
C GLY A 102 -15.44 7.03 38.30
N SER A 103 -14.54 7.99 38.16
CA SER A 103 -14.24 8.64 36.90
C SER A 103 -12.74 8.74 36.65
N ILE A 104 -12.38 8.70 35.38
CA ILE A 104 -11.03 9.01 34.92
C ILE A 104 -11.20 10.04 33.81
N GLY A 105 -10.49 11.16 33.93
CA GLY A 105 -10.54 12.20 32.92
C GLY A 105 -9.18 12.76 32.57
N GLN A 106 -9.16 13.63 31.58
CA GLN A 106 -7.97 14.21 30.99
C GLN A 106 -8.33 15.57 30.38
N THR A 107 -7.50 16.58 30.61
CA THR A 107 -7.59 17.82 29.85
C THR A 107 -6.76 17.72 28.55
N PHE A 108 -7.21 18.44 27.52
CA PHE A 108 -6.46 18.61 26.27
C PHE A 108 -6.62 20.04 25.77
N THR A 109 -5.61 20.55 25.06
CA THR A 109 -5.65 21.89 24.45
C THR A 109 -5.65 21.78 22.94
N THR A 110 -6.61 22.43 22.29
CA THR A 110 -6.71 22.48 20.83
C THR A 110 -5.59 23.30 20.21
N PRO A 111 -5.13 22.97 18.97
CA PRO A 111 -4.15 23.76 18.28
C PRO A 111 -4.70 25.14 17.86
N ASP A 112 -3.82 26.06 17.48
CA ASP A 112 -4.15 27.36 16.91
C ASP A 112 -4.63 27.23 15.45
N VAL A 113 -5.78 26.57 15.27
CA VAL A 113 -6.40 26.30 13.98
C VAL A 113 -7.89 26.59 14.08
N ASP A 114 -8.41 27.37 13.15
CA ASP A 114 -9.84 27.68 13.09
C ASP A 114 -10.68 26.49 12.58
N ASP A 115 -12.00 26.57 12.78
CA ASP A 115 -12.99 25.60 12.29
C ASP A 115 -12.72 24.14 12.71
N LEU A 116 -12.26 23.94 13.94
CA LEU A 116 -12.05 22.62 14.52
C LEU A 116 -13.36 22.00 15.01
N SER A 117 -13.54 20.70 14.73
CA SER A 117 -14.61 19.89 15.32
C SER A 117 -14.05 18.59 15.89
N LEU A 118 -14.52 18.19 17.08
CA LEU A 118 -14.23 16.87 17.64
C LEU A 118 -14.73 15.79 16.67
N ALA A 119 -13.92 14.76 16.45
CA ALA A 119 -14.29 13.65 15.60
C ALA A 119 -14.06 12.28 16.24
N ILE A 120 -12.84 12.00 16.69
CA ILE A 120 -12.49 10.70 17.28
C ILE A 120 -11.55 10.95 18.46
N VAL A 121 -11.83 10.29 19.58
CA VAL A 121 -10.87 10.12 20.67
C VAL A 121 -10.61 8.62 20.81
N SER A 122 -9.35 8.21 20.74
CA SER A 122 -8.92 6.87 21.07
C SER A 122 -8.05 6.87 22.30
N PHE A 123 -8.06 5.74 23.01
CA PHE A 123 -7.19 5.47 24.14
C PHE A 123 -6.55 4.12 23.94
N LYS A 124 -5.49 3.82 24.70
CA LYS A 124 -4.88 2.50 24.72
C LYS A 124 -5.28 1.78 26.01
N MET A 125 -5.67 0.52 25.89
CA MET A 125 -6.06 -0.32 27.01
C MET A 125 -5.34 -1.66 26.91
N ASN A 126 -4.88 -2.17 28.05
CA ASN A 126 -4.40 -3.54 28.16
C ASN A 126 -5.49 -4.43 28.79
N GLY A 127 -5.63 -5.65 28.30
CA GLY A 127 -6.64 -6.59 28.74
C GLY A 127 -7.90 -6.63 27.86
N GLU A 128 -8.85 -7.48 28.24
CA GLU A 128 -10.09 -7.67 27.49
C GLU A 128 -11.13 -6.62 27.89
N TRP A 129 -11.92 -6.17 26.90
CA TRP A 129 -13.16 -5.43 27.15
C TRP A 129 -14.33 -6.43 27.13
N PRO A 130 -14.94 -6.78 28.28
CA PRO A 130 -15.97 -7.81 28.32
C PRO A 130 -17.26 -7.38 27.63
N ALA A 131 -18.05 -8.37 27.18
CA ALA A 131 -19.41 -8.14 26.71
C ALA A 131 -20.25 -7.42 27.77
N GLU A 132 -21.23 -6.62 27.34
CA GLU A 132 -22.17 -5.87 28.19
C GLU A 132 -21.51 -4.80 29.10
N THR A 133 -20.19 -4.64 29.05
CA THR A 133 -19.47 -3.57 29.75
C THR A 133 -19.50 -2.32 28.89
N THR A 134 -20.10 -1.25 29.39
CA THR A 134 -20.32 0.00 28.64
C THR A 134 -19.50 1.14 29.23
N VAL A 135 -18.75 1.84 28.39
CA VAL A 135 -18.05 3.08 28.75
C VAL A 135 -18.65 4.22 27.97
N THR A 136 -18.93 5.32 28.65
CA THR A 136 -19.27 6.59 28.00
C THR A 136 -18.15 7.60 28.22
N LEU A 137 -17.61 8.12 27.12
CA LEU A 137 -16.72 9.28 27.10
C LEU A 137 -17.57 10.54 26.93
N SER A 138 -17.45 11.47 27.87
CA SER A 138 -18.08 12.80 27.80
C SER A 138 -17.00 13.87 27.66
N VAL A 139 -17.25 14.87 26.80
CA VAL A 139 -16.35 16.01 26.59
C VAL A 139 -17.05 17.28 27.03
N TYR A 140 -16.38 18.05 27.89
CA TYR A 140 -16.84 19.26 28.52
C TYR A 140 -15.99 20.46 28.12
N ASP A 141 -16.57 21.64 28.24
CA ASP A 141 -15.95 22.92 27.91
C ASP A 141 -14.79 23.32 28.84
N ASN A 142 -14.74 22.74 30.04
CA ASN A 142 -13.70 22.91 31.06
C ASN A 142 -13.76 21.80 32.15
N GLU A 143 -12.80 21.81 33.07
CA GLU A 143 -12.69 20.83 34.18
C GLU A 143 -13.80 20.94 35.25
N GLU A 144 -14.47 22.09 35.35
CA GLU A 144 -15.64 22.29 36.23
C GLU A 144 -16.92 21.68 35.62
N LYS A 145 -16.83 21.15 34.39
CA LYS A 145 -17.94 20.53 33.64
C LYS A 145 -19.12 21.48 33.43
N ALA A 146 -18.83 22.76 33.16
CA ALA A 146 -19.87 23.79 33.04
C ALA A 146 -20.86 23.52 31.89
N GLU A 147 -20.35 23.02 30.76
CA GLU A 147 -21.14 22.63 29.60
C GLU A 147 -20.67 21.29 29.02
N LEU A 148 -21.62 20.38 28.77
CA LEU A 148 -21.36 19.14 28.04
C LEU A 148 -21.43 19.42 26.53
N LEU A 149 -20.32 19.21 25.83
CA LEU A 149 -20.21 19.44 24.39
C LEU A 149 -20.62 18.21 23.58
N ALA A 150 -20.08 17.05 23.95
CA ALA A 150 -20.26 15.81 23.19
C ALA A 150 -20.17 14.59 24.10
N ARG A 151 -20.78 13.48 23.66
CA ARG A 151 -20.61 12.17 24.28
C ARG A 151 -20.56 11.06 23.25
N SER A 152 -19.81 10.01 23.53
CA SER A 152 -19.75 8.79 22.73
C SER A 152 -19.69 7.59 23.66
N THR A 153 -20.33 6.49 23.27
CA THR A 153 -20.50 5.30 24.11
C THR A 153 -20.03 4.07 23.36
N LEU A 154 -19.25 3.22 24.02
CA LEU A 154 -18.83 1.92 23.52
C LEU A 154 -19.28 0.83 24.48
N THR A 155 -19.76 -0.28 23.92
CA THR A 155 -20.10 -1.49 24.67
C THR A 155 -19.26 -2.64 24.13
N GLY A 156 -18.60 -3.36 25.02
CA GLY A 156 -17.78 -4.50 24.64
C GLY A 156 -18.59 -5.67 24.05
N PRO A 157 -17.92 -6.63 23.39
CA PRO A 157 -16.46 -6.74 23.29
C PRO A 157 -15.83 -5.86 22.20
N ILE A 158 -14.63 -5.35 22.47
CA ILE A 158 -13.83 -4.58 21.51
C ILE A 158 -12.63 -5.41 21.06
N GLY A 159 -12.45 -5.57 19.75
CA GLY A 159 -11.43 -6.43 19.14
C GLY A 159 -10.03 -5.82 19.02
N SER A 160 -9.81 -4.61 19.55
CA SER A 160 -8.52 -3.92 19.54
C SER A 160 -8.18 -3.41 20.94
N ARG A 161 -6.89 -3.14 21.17
CA ARG A 161 -6.41 -2.41 22.36
C ARG A 161 -6.56 -0.90 22.25
N TYR A 162 -7.10 -0.42 21.13
CA TYR A 162 -7.24 1.00 20.80
C TYR A 162 -8.72 1.34 20.58
N PRO A 163 -9.57 1.32 21.61
CA PRO A 163 -10.97 1.68 21.48
C PRO A 163 -11.13 3.13 20.96
N GLU A 164 -12.06 3.32 20.02
CA GLU A 164 -12.33 4.61 19.41
C GLU A 164 -13.73 5.13 19.77
N PHE A 165 -13.76 6.20 20.54
CA PHE A 165 -14.97 6.97 20.81
C PHE A 165 -15.20 7.94 19.66
N ARG A 166 -16.18 7.63 18.82
CA ARG A 166 -16.49 8.39 17.61
C ARG A 166 -17.62 9.37 17.86
N PHE A 167 -17.40 10.61 17.43
CA PHE A 167 -18.36 11.71 17.40
C PHE A 167 -18.82 12.01 15.96
N ALA A 168 -18.01 11.63 14.97
CA ALA A 168 -18.34 11.65 13.55
C ALA A 168 -17.82 10.38 12.86
N ARG A 169 -18.49 9.97 11.78
CA ARG A 169 -17.94 8.99 10.84
C ARG A 169 -16.73 9.56 10.10
N MET A 170 -15.81 8.68 9.68
CA MET A 170 -14.63 9.07 8.88
C MET A 170 -14.61 8.33 7.54
N PRO A 171 -14.42 9.03 6.40
CA PRO A 171 -14.39 10.50 6.27
C PRO A 171 -15.72 11.16 6.67
N VAL A 172 -15.67 12.40 7.18
CA VAL A 172 -16.86 13.10 7.71
C VAL A 172 -17.78 13.55 6.58
N MET A 173 -19.03 13.10 6.62
CA MET A 173 -20.05 13.48 5.65
C MET A 173 -20.72 14.82 6.06
N PRO A 174 -21.26 15.62 5.12
CA PRO A 174 -21.87 16.92 5.42
C PRO A 174 -23.00 16.87 6.47
N GLU A 175 -23.72 15.75 6.56
CA GLU A 175 -24.83 15.51 7.48
C GLU A 175 -24.40 15.10 8.89
N GLU A 176 -23.12 14.78 9.12
CA GLU A 176 -22.62 14.34 10.42
C GLU A 176 -22.67 15.50 11.44
N PRO A 177 -23.00 15.20 12.72
CA PRO A 177 -22.96 16.20 13.79
C PRO A 177 -21.58 16.86 13.87
N GLN A 178 -21.57 18.19 14.07
CA GLN A 178 -20.35 18.95 14.29
C GLN A 178 -20.30 19.42 15.74
N TYR A 179 -19.18 19.15 16.40
CA TYR A 179 -18.90 19.50 17.78
C TYR A 179 -17.76 20.50 17.78
N ALA A 180 -18.10 21.76 17.50
CA ALA A 180 -17.13 22.83 17.34
C ALA A 180 -16.31 23.05 18.61
N VAL A 181 -15.00 23.18 18.44
CA VAL A 181 -14.06 23.56 19.50
C VAL A 181 -13.25 24.77 19.05
N ALA A 182 -12.98 25.69 19.97
CA ALA A 182 -12.24 26.90 19.69
C ALA A 182 -10.74 26.61 19.58
N PRO A 183 -9.97 27.36 18.77
CA PRO A 183 -8.51 27.27 18.75
C PRO A 183 -7.92 27.64 20.12
N ASN A 184 -6.76 27.07 20.45
CA ASN A 184 -6.00 27.37 21.67
C ASN A 184 -6.82 27.33 22.97
N ARG A 185 -7.80 26.41 23.06
CA ARG A 185 -8.68 26.28 24.22
C ARG A 185 -8.50 24.91 24.87
N THR A 186 -8.43 24.92 26.19
CA THR A 186 -8.40 23.70 27.00
C THR A 186 -9.81 23.19 27.25
N TYR A 187 -10.01 21.89 27.05
CA TYR A 187 -11.24 21.14 27.27
C TYR A 187 -10.97 19.98 28.23
N TYR A 188 -12.03 19.38 28.77
CA TYR A 188 -11.94 18.22 29.67
C TYR A 188 -12.74 17.05 29.13
N MET A 189 -12.15 15.86 29.09
CA MET A 189 -12.84 14.63 28.74
C MET A 189 -12.84 13.65 29.91
N GLU A 190 -13.93 12.91 30.10
CA GLU A 190 -14.11 12.02 31.24
C GLU A 190 -14.87 10.74 30.87
N PHE A 191 -14.40 9.63 31.44
CA PHE A 191 -15.04 8.33 31.34
C PHE A 191 -15.97 8.05 32.51
N SER A 192 -17.05 7.35 32.18
CA SER A 192 -17.93 6.67 33.13
C SER A 192 -18.14 5.22 32.72
N LEU A 193 -18.29 4.33 33.71
CA LEU A 193 -18.44 2.88 33.52
C LEU A 193 -19.82 2.40 33.98
N ASP A 194 -20.45 1.59 33.14
CA ASP A 194 -21.65 0.81 33.44
C ASP A 194 -21.47 -0.66 33.07
N GLY A 195 -22.21 -1.56 33.73
CA GLY A 195 -22.20 -3.00 33.45
C GLY A 195 -21.06 -3.81 34.10
N ALA A 196 -19.97 -3.20 34.57
CA ALA A 196 -18.85 -3.89 35.24
C ALA A 196 -18.42 -3.22 36.55
N GLU A 197 -17.65 -3.93 37.38
CA GLU A 197 -17.02 -3.37 38.60
C GLU A 197 -15.78 -2.51 38.25
N ARG A 198 -15.04 -2.92 37.23
CA ARG A 198 -13.89 -2.17 36.69
C ARG A 198 -13.58 -2.57 35.25
N LEU A 199 -12.92 -1.69 34.51
CA LEU A 199 -12.38 -1.93 33.16
C LEU A 199 -10.95 -1.36 33.07
N GLY A 200 -10.08 -2.04 32.32
CA GLY A 200 -8.69 -1.61 32.08
C GLY A 200 -7.65 -2.70 32.38
N PRO A 201 -6.38 -2.32 32.59
CA PRO A 201 -5.93 -0.95 32.78
C PRO A 201 -5.88 -0.13 31.47
N PHE A 202 -6.32 1.12 31.53
CA PHE A 202 -6.03 2.15 30.53
C PHE A 202 -4.56 2.54 30.65
N ALA A 203 -3.87 2.68 29.52
CA ALA A 203 -2.48 3.06 29.48
C ALA A 203 -2.27 4.50 29.96
N THR A 204 -1.18 4.71 30.67
CA THR A 204 -0.79 5.98 31.28
C THR A 204 0.68 6.25 31.02
N GLY A 205 1.09 7.51 31.08
CA GLY A 205 2.48 7.93 30.95
C GLY A 205 2.89 8.95 32.01
N ALA A 206 4.11 9.46 31.89
CA ALA A 206 4.62 10.54 32.74
C ALA A 206 3.80 11.83 32.59
N LEU A 207 3.76 12.63 33.66
CA LEU A 207 3.14 13.96 33.65
C LEU A 207 3.78 14.90 32.63
N GLY A 208 2.96 15.72 31.99
CA GLY A 208 3.44 16.79 31.12
C GLY A 208 3.99 16.25 29.80
N GLY A 209 3.45 15.12 29.33
CA GLY A 209 3.62 14.68 27.95
C GLY A 209 3.23 15.80 26.96
N ASN A 210 3.61 15.62 25.69
CA ASN A 210 3.68 16.62 24.61
C ASN A 210 2.41 17.47 24.28
N SER A 211 1.36 17.49 25.11
CA SER A 211 0.05 18.11 24.84
C SER A 211 -0.52 18.98 25.98
N GLY A 212 0.23 19.21 27.07
CA GLY A 212 -0.14 20.19 28.11
C GLY A 212 -1.45 19.86 28.87
N GLY A 213 -1.82 18.58 28.91
CA GLY A 213 -2.96 18.08 29.66
C GLY A 213 -2.60 17.66 31.08
N GLN A 214 -3.64 17.40 31.89
CA GLN A 214 -3.57 16.84 33.24
C GLN A 214 -4.65 15.75 33.32
N ALA A 215 -4.27 14.53 33.73
CA ALA A 215 -5.27 13.51 34.05
C ALA A 215 -5.89 13.73 35.43
N TYR A 216 -7.11 13.21 35.61
CA TYR A 216 -7.87 13.27 36.85
C TYR A 216 -8.41 11.89 37.19
N VAL A 217 -8.44 11.56 38.48
CA VAL A 217 -9.10 10.37 39.02
C VAL A 217 -10.10 10.83 40.06
N ASP A 218 -11.37 10.49 39.86
CA ASP A 218 -12.48 10.89 40.74
C ASP A 218 -12.49 12.41 41.01
N GLY A 219 -12.20 13.20 39.96
CA GLY A 219 -12.14 14.66 39.99
C GLY A 219 -10.89 15.28 40.64
N SER A 220 -9.92 14.47 41.08
CA SER A 220 -8.65 14.96 41.64
C SER A 220 -7.51 14.83 40.63
N PRO A 221 -6.60 15.82 40.50
CA PRO A 221 -5.43 15.71 39.62
C PRO A 221 -4.59 14.46 39.91
N ALA A 222 -4.24 13.74 38.86
CA ALA A 222 -3.42 12.54 38.91
C ALA A 222 -1.92 12.88 38.80
N VAL A 223 -1.06 11.89 39.11
CA VAL A 223 0.41 12.00 38.99
C VAL A 223 0.95 11.33 37.71
N PHE A 224 0.07 11.12 36.75
CA PHE A 224 0.32 10.57 35.42
C PHE A 224 -0.62 11.28 34.46
N ASP A 225 -0.43 11.07 33.16
CA ASP A 225 -1.41 11.45 32.14
C ASP A 225 -1.88 10.19 31.37
N LEU A 226 -3.06 10.25 30.73
CA LEU A 226 -3.58 9.12 29.93
C LEU A 226 -2.92 9.02 28.56
N TYR A 227 -2.67 7.81 28.06
CA TYR A 227 -2.43 7.64 26.63
C TYR A 227 -3.73 7.96 25.87
N PHE A 228 -3.69 8.92 24.94
CA PHE A 228 -4.82 9.18 24.05
C PHE A 228 -4.39 9.75 22.71
N GLN A 229 -5.24 9.57 21.71
CA GLN A 229 -5.14 10.25 20.42
C GLN A 229 -6.48 10.92 20.13
N LEU A 230 -6.44 12.18 19.74
CA LEU A 230 -7.61 12.98 19.40
C LEU A 230 -7.46 13.50 17.98
N THR A 231 -8.38 13.08 17.11
CA THR A 231 -8.54 13.59 15.75
C THR A 231 -9.58 14.70 15.74
N LEU A 232 -9.16 15.87 15.24
CA LEU A 232 -9.99 17.05 15.03
C LEU A 232 -10.21 17.24 13.53
N LYS A 233 -11.46 17.32 13.09
CA LYS A 233 -11.81 17.67 11.71
C LYS A 233 -11.58 19.16 11.50
N THR A 234 -11.05 19.55 10.34
CA THR A 234 -11.02 20.95 9.88
C THR A 234 -12.04 21.19 8.76
N SER A 235 -12.36 22.45 8.46
CA SER A 235 -13.12 22.82 7.25
C SER A 235 -12.29 22.70 5.96
N ARG A 236 -10.99 22.41 6.07
CA ARG A 236 -10.01 22.41 4.98
C ARG A 236 -9.83 20.99 4.40
N GLY A 237 -9.31 20.90 3.18
CA GLY A 237 -9.22 19.64 2.43
C GLY A 237 -10.47 19.36 1.60
N GLY A 238 -10.29 18.63 0.48
CA GLY A 238 -11.40 18.32 -0.44
C GLY A 238 -12.30 17.22 0.10
N SER A 239 -13.45 17.00 -0.54
CA SER A 239 -14.37 15.91 -0.19
C SER A 239 -13.83 14.51 -0.51
N ILE A 240 -12.75 14.40 -1.30
CA ILE A 240 -12.21 13.13 -1.84
C ILE A 240 -10.76 12.88 -1.35
N SER A 241 -10.01 13.91 -0.95
CA SER A 241 -8.65 13.75 -0.42
C SER A 241 -8.20 14.91 0.49
N ALA A 242 -7.13 14.67 1.26
CA ALA A 242 -6.49 15.69 2.10
C ALA A 242 -5.80 16.81 1.30
N PHE A 243 -5.73 16.67 -0.02
CA PHE A 243 -5.11 17.62 -0.94
C PHE A 243 -6.14 18.40 -1.75
N SER A 244 -5.80 19.65 -2.03
CA SER A 244 -6.44 20.47 -3.06
C SER A 244 -5.34 21.20 -3.85
N PRO A 245 -5.64 21.93 -4.93
CA PRO A 245 -4.64 22.71 -5.65
C PRO A 245 -3.86 23.73 -4.78
N THR A 246 -4.41 24.09 -3.61
CA THR A 246 -3.85 25.11 -2.72
C THR A 246 -3.75 24.67 -1.26
N GLY A 247 -4.13 23.43 -0.95
CA GLY A 247 -4.23 22.92 0.41
C GLY A 247 -3.56 21.57 0.58
N ARG A 248 -2.88 21.41 1.71
CA ARG A 248 -2.26 20.15 2.17
C ARG A 248 -2.39 20.01 3.69
N PRO A 249 -2.08 18.84 4.27
CA PRO A 249 -2.01 18.68 5.73
C PRO A 249 -1.02 19.66 6.36
N SER A 250 -1.34 20.13 7.58
CA SER A 250 -0.52 21.11 8.30
C SER A 250 0.85 20.53 8.69
N ASP A 251 1.88 21.38 8.83
CA ASP A 251 3.20 20.92 9.24
C ASP A 251 3.20 20.32 10.66
N ALA A 252 2.32 20.82 11.54
CA ALA A 252 2.11 20.30 12.89
C ALA A 252 1.50 18.90 12.85
N TYR A 253 0.47 18.69 12.02
CA TYR A 253 -0.11 17.36 11.82
C TYR A 253 0.93 16.37 11.26
N ILE A 254 1.70 16.77 10.24
CA ILE A 254 2.75 15.91 9.65
C ILE A 254 3.81 15.56 10.70
N GLU A 255 4.21 16.52 11.53
CA GLU A 255 5.18 16.29 12.62
C GLU A 255 4.66 15.32 13.68
N THR A 256 3.41 15.47 14.13
CA THR A 256 2.77 14.52 15.04
C THR A 256 2.73 13.12 14.43
N LEU A 257 2.34 13.02 13.16
CA LEU A 257 2.25 11.74 12.46
C LEU A 257 3.59 11.03 12.33
N VAL A 258 4.63 11.75 11.92
CA VAL A 258 5.97 11.16 11.77
C VAL A 258 6.54 10.76 13.13
N ASN A 259 6.45 11.64 14.14
CA ASN A 259 6.95 11.32 15.48
C ASN A 259 6.23 10.13 16.11
N HIS A 260 4.97 9.88 15.72
CA HIS A 260 4.21 8.75 16.22
C HIS A 260 4.63 7.43 15.57
N TYR A 261 4.80 7.40 14.23
CA TYR A 261 5.00 6.13 13.51
C TYR A 261 6.46 5.77 13.23
N ARG A 262 7.37 6.74 13.06
CA ARG A 262 8.70 6.50 12.46
C ARG A 262 9.53 5.42 13.14
N ASP A 263 9.35 5.23 14.45
CA ASP A 263 10.15 4.29 15.26
C ASP A 263 9.52 2.89 15.30
N HIS A 264 8.30 2.72 14.79
CA HIS A 264 7.63 1.42 14.79
C HIS A 264 8.24 0.49 13.70
N PRO A 265 8.70 -0.73 14.06
CA PRO A 265 9.48 -1.57 13.15
C PRO A 265 8.69 -2.07 11.94
N ALA A 266 7.36 -2.14 12.01
CA ALA A 266 6.51 -2.50 10.88
C ALA A 266 6.26 -1.36 9.88
N VAL A 267 6.70 -0.12 10.14
CA VAL A 267 6.50 0.98 9.18
C VAL A 267 7.45 0.83 7.99
N LEU A 268 6.88 0.74 6.79
CA LEU A 268 7.61 0.79 5.52
C LEU A 268 7.76 2.23 5.03
N GLY A 269 6.72 3.04 5.28
CA GLY A 269 6.66 4.44 4.88
C GLY A 269 5.24 4.97 4.88
N TYR A 270 4.97 6.00 4.10
CA TYR A 270 3.71 6.75 4.13
C TYR A 270 3.00 6.68 2.77
N ASN A 271 1.75 6.23 2.77
CA ASN A 271 0.85 6.20 1.62
C ASN A 271 0.01 7.49 1.60
N LEU A 272 0.24 8.37 0.63
CA LEU A 272 -0.43 9.68 0.57
C LEU A 272 -1.84 9.58 0.01
N ILE A 273 -1.96 9.19 -1.25
CA ILE A 273 -3.22 9.18 -1.98
C ILE A 273 -3.12 8.12 -3.09
N ASP A 274 -4.27 7.54 -3.42
CA ASP A 274 -4.40 6.58 -4.51
C ASP A 274 -4.94 7.32 -5.73
N GLU A 275 -4.28 7.13 -6.87
CA GLU A 275 -4.61 7.70 -8.17
C GLU A 275 -4.87 9.23 -8.16
N PRO A 276 -3.88 10.05 -7.75
CA PRO A 276 -4.06 11.50 -7.69
C PRO A 276 -4.24 12.15 -9.07
N PHE A 277 -4.94 13.28 -9.08
CA PHE A 277 -4.95 14.19 -10.23
C PHE A 277 -3.70 15.10 -10.22
N ALA A 278 -3.21 15.46 -11.41
CA ALA A 278 -1.94 16.19 -11.51
C ALA A 278 -1.97 17.60 -10.91
N GLU A 279 -3.15 18.18 -10.75
CA GLU A 279 -3.38 19.45 -10.08
C GLU A 279 -3.04 19.40 -8.58
N LEU A 280 -3.00 18.21 -7.97
CA LEU A 280 -2.68 18.00 -6.56
C LEU A 280 -1.16 17.89 -6.31
N TYR A 281 -0.36 17.60 -7.34
CA TYR A 281 1.08 17.35 -7.19
C TYR A 281 1.90 18.45 -6.52
N PRO A 282 1.64 19.76 -6.70
CA PRO A 282 2.37 20.79 -5.97
C PRO A 282 2.23 20.65 -4.46
N MET A 283 1.00 20.41 -3.98
CA MET A 283 0.71 20.23 -2.56
C MET A 283 1.19 18.88 -2.04
N MET A 284 1.13 17.83 -2.86
CA MET A 284 1.75 16.54 -2.53
C MET A 284 3.27 16.64 -2.41
N LYS A 285 3.93 17.39 -3.31
CA LYS A 285 5.39 17.62 -3.27
C LYS A 285 5.79 18.27 -1.95
N GLU A 286 5.12 19.33 -1.53
CA GLU A 286 5.43 19.99 -0.26
C GLU A 286 5.24 19.04 0.94
N THR A 287 4.17 18.24 0.95
CA THR A 287 3.96 17.21 1.99
C THR A 287 5.07 16.16 1.95
N SER A 288 5.45 15.64 0.78
CA SER A 288 6.56 14.69 0.63
C SER A 288 7.88 15.27 1.11
N GLU A 289 8.18 16.53 0.79
CA GLU A 289 9.38 17.23 1.25
C GLU A 289 9.39 17.38 2.79
N ARG A 290 8.25 17.71 3.39
CA ARG A 290 8.11 17.80 4.85
C ARG A 290 8.27 16.43 5.52
N LEU A 291 7.65 15.38 4.98
CA LEU A 291 7.80 14.00 5.47
C LEU A 291 9.26 13.56 5.39
N LYS A 292 9.92 13.74 4.23
CA LYS A 292 11.33 13.40 4.03
C LYS A 292 12.29 14.22 4.91
N ALA A 293 11.94 15.45 5.26
CA ALA A 293 12.75 16.25 6.19
C ALA A 293 12.71 15.69 7.62
N LEU A 294 11.61 15.05 8.02
CA LEU A 294 11.42 14.46 9.35
C LEU A 294 11.82 12.98 9.42
N ASP A 295 11.70 12.25 8.30
CA ASP A 295 11.92 10.81 8.20
C ASP A 295 12.51 10.42 6.82
N PRO A 296 13.80 10.71 6.58
CA PRO A 296 14.40 10.66 5.24
C PRO A 296 14.45 9.25 4.63
N ASP A 297 14.51 8.21 5.47
CA ASP A 297 14.74 6.83 5.06
C ASP A 297 13.45 6.07 4.69
N ARG A 298 12.27 6.65 4.93
CA ARG A 298 10.98 6.00 4.63
C ARG A 298 10.51 6.26 3.22
N ILE A 299 9.81 5.28 2.66
CA ILE A 299 9.19 5.40 1.33
C ILE A 299 8.00 6.37 1.42
N ILE A 300 7.91 7.31 0.48
CA ILE A 300 6.67 8.02 0.18
C ILE A 300 6.02 7.33 -1.01
N TYR A 301 4.84 6.75 -0.77
CA TYR A 301 4.14 5.93 -1.74
C TYR A 301 2.90 6.63 -2.29
N THR A 302 2.69 6.48 -3.59
CA THR A 302 1.52 6.97 -4.33
C THR A 302 1.34 6.08 -5.56
N ASN A 303 0.16 5.47 -5.69
CA ASN A 303 -0.22 4.73 -6.89
C ASN A 303 -0.89 5.67 -7.91
N HIS A 304 -0.66 5.45 -9.20
CA HIS A 304 -1.13 6.33 -10.27
C HIS A 304 -2.08 5.61 -11.20
N TYR A 305 -3.01 6.39 -11.77
CA TYR A 305 -3.78 5.94 -12.93
C TYR A 305 -2.84 5.42 -14.01
N PRO A 306 -3.23 4.36 -14.74
CA PRO A 306 -2.53 3.95 -15.94
C PRO A 306 -2.76 4.97 -17.05
N LEU A 307 -2.05 4.79 -18.16
CA LEU A 307 -2.38 5.50 -19.39
C LEU A 307 -3.61 4.89 -20.06
N ASN A 308 -4.46 5.73 -20.63
CA ASN A 308 -5.62 5.27 -21.38
C ASN A 308 -5.26 4.92 -22.84
N GLU A 309 -6.25 4.47 -23.61
CA GLU A 309 -6.07 4.05 -25.00
C GLU A 309 -5.60 5.17 -25.96
N THR A 310 -5.78 6.45 -25.60
CA THR A 310 -5.36 7.62 -26.38
C THR A 310 -3.99 8.16 -25.95
N GLY A 311 -3.44 7.68 -24.82
CA GLY A 311 -2.18 8.17 -24.25
C GLY A 311 -2.34 9.37 -23.32
N ASP A 312 -3.53 9.58 -22.76
CA ASP A 312 -3.83 10.60 -21.76
C ASP A 312 -4.02 9.98 -20.36
N SER A 313 -4.04 10.80 -19.32
CA SER A 313 -4.53 10.39 -17.99
C SER A 313 -6.04 10.13 -18.04
N TYR A 314 -6.55 9.23 -17.20
CA TYR A 314 -7.98 8.91 -17.19
C TYR A 314 -8.84 10.06 -16.66
N TYR A 315 -8.36 10.77 -15.64
CA TYR A 315 -9.15 11.75 -14.91
C TYR A 315 -8.33 13.02 -14.58
N SER A 316 -9.06 14.05 -14.18
CA SER A 316 -8.60 15.38 -13.78
C SER A 316 -9.63 16.00 -12.85
N LEU A 317 -9.30 17.14 -12.23
CA LEU A 317 -10.27 17.89 -11.44
C LEU A 317 -11.44 18.40 -12.30
N GLU A 318 -12.62 18.51 -11.68
CA GLU A 318 -13.81 19.05 -12.33
C GLU A 318 -13.52 20.42 -12.99
N GLY A 319 -13.91 20.56 -14.25
CA GLY A 319 -13.68 21.78 -15.03
C GLY A 319 -12.29 21.86 -15.70
N THR A 320 -11.45 20.83 -15.59
CA THR A 320 -10.16 20.74 -16.30
C THR A 320 -10.10 19.51 -17.21
N PRO A 321 -9.50 19.60 -18.41
CA PRO A 321 -9.33 18.42 -19.26
C PRO A 321 -8.20 17.52 -18.72
N PRO A 322 -8.27 16.19 -18.94
CA PRO A 322 -7.15 15.29 -18.65
C PRO A 322 -5.88 15.70 -19.40
N LEU A 323 -4.74 15.43 -18.79
CA LEU A 323 -3.44 15.74 -19.39
C LEU A 323 -2.98 14.60 -20.30
N GLY A 324 -2.15 14.91 -21.29
CA GLY A 324 -1.34 13.91 -21.95
C GLY A 324 -0.48 13.17 -20.91
N TYR A 325 -0.35 11.85 -21.03
CA TYR A 325 0.22 11.03 -19.96
C TYR A 325 1.70 11.35 -19.68
N GLU A 326 2.44 11.80 -20.70
CA GLU A 326 3.81 12.31 -20.51
C GLU A 326 3.84 13.53 -19.59
N GLU A 327 2.92 14.47 -19.76
CA GLU A 327 2.85 15.67 -18.93
C GLU A 327 2.37 15.33 -17.50
N TYR A 328 1.35 14.48 -17.38
CA TYR A 328 0.90 13.95 -16.09
C TYR A 328 2.08 13.37 -15.30
N TYR A 329 2.89 12.55 -15.95
CA TYR A 329 4.03 11.91 -15.34
C TYR A 329 5.21 12.85 -15.08
N ASP A 330 5.53 13.77 -15.99
CA ASP A 330 6.62 14.72 -15.79
C ASP A 330 6.34 15.65 -14.58
N ARG A 331 5.07 15.98 -14.36
CA ARG A 331 4.64 16.69 -13.14
C ARG A 331 4.78 15.83 -11.89
N TRP A 332 4.48 14.53 -11.96
CA TRP A 332 4.75 13.61 -10.87
C TRP A 332 6.25 13.50 -10.59
N LEU A 333 7.08 13.33 -11.61
CA LEU A 333 8.54 13.25 -11.45
C LEU A 333 9.12 14.50 -10.75
N ALA A 334 8.52 15.66 -10.97
CA ALA A 334 8.90 16.91 -10.30
C ALA A 334 8.63 16.90 -8.78
N THR A 335 7.79 15.99 -8.26
CA THR A 335 7.58 15.79 -6.82
C THR A 335 8.71 15.02 -6.15
N ASN A 336 9.69 14.52 -6.92
CA ASN A 336 10.80 13.70 -6.45
C ASN A 336 10.33 12.39 -5.77
N PRO A 337 9.66 11.49 -6.51
CA PRO A 337 9.15 10.25 -5.95
C PRO A 337 10.25 9.23 -5.64
N ASP A 338 10.05 8.42 -4.59
CA ASP A 338 10.96 7.32 -4.25
C ASP A 338 10.87 6.15 -5.24
N MET A 339 9.70 5.98 -5.87
CA MET A 339 9.37 4.92 -6.81
C MET A 339 8.18 5.32 -7.67
N PHE A 340 7.97 4.63 -8.78
CA PHE A 340 6.73 4.71 -9.53
C PHE A 340 5.82 3.54 -9.20
N SER A 341 4.52 3.79 -9.09
CA SER A 341 3.50 2.74 -9.00
C SER A 341 2.33 3.11 -9.90
N PHE A 342 1.78 2.12 -10.57
CA PHE A 342 0.57 2.23 -11.35
C PHE A 342 -0.24 0.94 -11.28
N ASP A 343 -1.52 1.03 -11.62
CA ASP A 343 -2.37 -0.14 -11.77
C ASP A 343 -3.00 -0.23 -13.15
N PHE A 344 -3.00 -1.43 -13.73
CA PHE A 344 -3.78 -1.72 -14.94
C PHE A 344 -4.26 -3.16 -14.87
N TYR A 345 -5.56 -3.37 -15.08
CA TYR A 345 -6.22 -4.67 -14.95
C TYR A 345 -6.65 -5.17 -16.35
N PRO A 346 -5.79 -5.97 -17.02
CA PRO A 346 -5.92 -6.21 -18.44
C PRO A 346 -6.90 -7.34 -18.80
N PHE A 347 -7.32 -8.17 -17.85
CA PHE A 347 -8.26 -9.27 -18.15
C PHE A 347 -9.70 -8.78 -17.99
N LYS A 348 -10.34 -8.50 -19.11
CA LYS A 348 -11.76 -8.16 -19.20
C LYS A 348 -12.61 -9.43 -19.33
N GLN A 349 -13.92 -9.29 -19.14
CA GLN A 349 -14.87 -10.40 -19.27
C GLN A 349 -14.82 -11.07 -20.64
N GLU A 350 -14.62 -10.28 -21.70
CA GLU A 350 -14.66 -10.76 -23.08
C GLU A 350 -13.28 -10.83 -23.75
N GLU A 351 -12.27 -10.12 -23.24
CA GLU A 351 -10.97 -10.01 -23.92
C GLU A 351 -9.79 -9.66 -22.99
N PHE A 352 -8.59 -9.69 -23.56
CA PHE A 352 -7.39 -9.15 -22.95
C PHE A 352 -7.11 -7.77 -23.55
N ASP A 353 -7.09 -6.74 -22.71
CA ASP A 353 -6.86 -5.35 -23.11
C ASP A 353 -5.36 -5.10 -23.39
N GLU A 354 -4.92 -5.61 -24.55
CA GLU A 354 -3.50 -5.74 -24.89
C GLU A 354 -2.79 -4.39 -25.03
N LYS A 355 -3.43 -3.43 -25.68
CA LYS A 355 -2.79 -2.16 -26.05
C LYS A 355 -2.38 -1.34 -24.83
N PRO A 356 -3.28 -0.96 -23.90
CA PRO A 356 -2.90 -0.09 -22.80
C PRO A 356 -2.04 -0.83 -21.76
N TYR A 357 -2.17 -2.16 -21.65
CA TYR A 357 -1.29 -2.98 -20.80
C TYR A 357 0.18 -2.85 -21.20
N TYR A 358 0.52 -3.19 -22.45
CA TYR A 358 1.91 -3.14 -22.89
C TYR A 358 2.42 -1.71 -23.08
N GLN A 359 1.55 -0.79 -23.46
CA GLN A 359 1.91 0.63 -23.52
C GLN A 359 2.29 1.15 -22.12
N SER A 360 1.58 0.74 -21.05
CA SER A 360 1.93 1.08 -19.66
C SER A 360 3.29 0.51 -19.27
N LEU A 361 3.52 -0.77 -19.56
CA LEU A 361 4.80 -1.42 -19.26
C LEU A 361 5.99 -0.78 -20.00
N GLU A 362 5.86 -0.49 -21.30
CA GLU A 362 6.89 0.23 -22.07
C GLU A 362 7.13 1.63 -21.52
N PHE A 363 6.07 2.36 -21.16
CA PHE A 363 6.17 3.71 -20.62
C PHE A 363 6.96 3.73 -19.30
N PHE A 364 6.52 2.97 -18.30
CA PHE A 364 7.17 2.97 -16.98
C PHE A 364 8.57 2.38 -17.02
N ARG A 365 8.82 1.36 -17.86
CA ARG A 365 10.17 0.86 -18.13
C ARG A 365 11.08 1.96 -18.69
N GLY A 366 10.62 2.67 -19.73
CA GLY A 366 11.39 3.74 -20.36
C GLY A 366 11.71 4.87 -19.37
N ARG A 367 10.72 5.28 -18.57
CA ARG A 367 10.91 6.32 -17.55
C ARG A 367 11.80 5.88 -16.40
N SER A 368 11.70 4.61 -15.98
CA SER A 368 12.60 4.04 -14.98
C SER A 368 14.05 4.07 -15.44
N LEU A 369 14.34 3.61 -16.67
CA LEU A 369 15.70 3.65 -17.22
C LEU A 369 16.25 5.07 -17.43
N ALA A 370 15.38 6.02 -17.77
CA ALA A 370 15.76 7.41 -17.99
C ALA A 370 16.10 8.15 -16.67
N THR A 371 15.40 7.81 -15.58
CA THR A 371 15.47 8.53 -14.30
C THR A 371 16.27 7.80 -13.23
N GLY A 372 16.43 6.48 -13.34
CA GLY A 372 17.00 5.62 -12.31
C GLY A 372 16.06 5.34 -11.14
N ILE A 373 14.76 5.63 -11.29
CA ILE A 373 13.73 5.35 -10.28
C ILE A 373 13.00 4.07 -10.67
N ASP A 374 12.91 3.12 -9.73
CA ASP A 374 12.27 1.83 -9.96
C ASP A 374 10.73 1.96 -10.00
N PHE A 375 10.07 1.00 -10.64
CA PHE A 375 8.61 0.96 -10.70
C PHE A 375 8.05 -0.36 -10.16
N TRP A 376 6.89 -0.27 -9.51
CA TRP A 376 6.00 -1.38 -9.18
C TRP A 376 4.73 -1.29 -10.01
N ALA A 377 3.98 -2.38 -10.08
CA ALA A 377 2.68 -2.42 -10.73
C ALA A 377 1.66 -3.18 -9.89
N TYR A 378 0.39 -2.85 -10.03
CA TYR A 378 -0.65 -3.68 -9.44
C TYR A 378 -1.00 -4.88 -10.32
N ILE A 379 -1.30 -5.99 -9.66
CA ILE A 379 -1.72 -7.27 -10.25
C ILE A 379 -3.21 -7.47 -9.97
N GLN A 380 -3.93 -7.84 -11.01
CA GLN A 380 -5.34 -8.15 -10.94
C GLN A 380 -5.55 -9.44 -10.11
N SER A 381 -6.40 -9.38 -9.09
CA SER A 381 -6.81 -10.56 -8.31
C SER A 381 -8.29 -10.55 -7.92
N ALA A 382 -9.08 -9.65 -8.52
CA ALA A 382 -10.50 -9.47 -8.26
C ALA A 382 -11.29 -9.24 -9.56
N ASP A 383 -12.61 -9.45 -9.50
CA ASP A 383 -13.54 -8.97 -10.53
C ASP A 383 -14.02 -7.53 -10.26
N TYR A 384 -14.44 -6.82 -11.31
CA TYR A 384 -15.06 -5.50 -11.16
C TYR A 384 -16.03 -5.19 -12.30
N GLU A 385 -17.32 -5.12 -11.97
CA GLU A 385 -18.43 -5.02 -12.92
C GLU A 385 -18.39 -3.72 -13.73
N TYR A 386 -18.17 -2.56 -13.09
CA TYR A 386 -18.23 -1.25 -13.76
C TYR A 386 -17.25 -1.15 -14.94
N PHE A 387 -16.07 -1.75 -14.81
CA PHE A 387 -15.01 -1.76 -15.83
C PHE A 387 -14.90 -3.09 -16.59
N GLN A 388 -15.91 -3.96 -16.45
CA GLN A 388 -15.97 -5.31 -17.05
C GLN A 388 -14.70 -6.14 -16.80
N ILE A 389 -14.11 -6.00 -15.61
CA ILE A 389 -12.91 -6.73 -15.19
C ILE A 389 -13.33 -8.14 -14.76
N ALA A 390 -12.66 -9.15 -15.30
CA ALA A 390 -12.89 -10.54 -14.97
C ALA A 390 -12.12 -10.97 -13.71
N GLU A 391 -12.60 -12.00 -13.01
CA GLU A 391 -11.77 -12.69 -12.01
C GLU A 391 -10.68 -13.49 -12.74
N PRO A 392 -9.38 -13.25 -12.48
CA PRO A 392 -8.31 -13.93 -13.20
C PRO A 392 -8.08 -15.35 -12.66
N ASN A 393 -7.72 -16.27 -13.55
CA ASN A 393 -7.27 -17.61 -13.19
C ASN A 393 -5.74 -17.66 -12.94
N GLU A 394 -5.20 -18.82 -12.52
CA GLU A 394 -3.77 -18.95 -12.16
C GLU A 394 -2.82 -18.50 -13.29
N ARG A 395 -3.08 -18.95 -14.52
CA ARG A 395 -2.24 -18.67 -15.69
C ARG A 395 -2.27 -17.19 -16.10
N GLN A 396 -3.40 -16.50 -15.88
CA GLN A 396 -3.53 -15.06 -16.07
C GLN A 396 -2.75 -14.27 -15.00
N ILE A 397 -2.88 -14.61 -13.71
CA ILE A 397 -2.07 -13.99 -12.63
C ILE A 397 -0.57 -14.20 -12.90
N ARG A 398 -0.19 -15.43 -13.23
CA ARG A 398 1.19 -15.81 -13.56
C ARG A 398 1.73 -14.99 -14.73
N PHE A 399 0.96 -14.90 -15.81
CA PHE A 399 1.33 -14.09 -16.97
C PHE A 399 1.51 -12.62 -16.64
N GLN A 400 0.57 -12.01 -15.90
CA GLN A 400 0.68 -10.60 -15.54
C GLN A 400 1.91 -10.33 -14.67
N VAL A 401 2.19 -11.21 -13.68
CA VAL A 401 3.39 -11.11 -12.85
C VAL A 401 4.66 -11.25 -13.69
N TYR A 402 4.81 -12.33 -14.47
CA TYR A 402 6.05 -12.56 -15.22
C TYR A 402 6.27 -11.57 -16.36
N SER A 403 5.22 -11.11 -17.04
CA SER A 403 5.35 -10.04 -18.04
C SER A 403 5.74 -8.71 -17.38
N THR A 404 5.18 -8.37 -16.22
CA THR A 404 5.60 -7.19 -15.43
C THR A 404 7.08 -7.28 -15.02
N LEU A 405 7.54 -8.45 -14.56
CA LEU A 405 8.95 -8.69 -14.23
C LEU A 405 9.86 -8.63 -15.46
N ALA A 406 9.41 -9.12 -16.62
CA ALA A 406 10.17 -9.04 -17.88
C ALA A 406 10.42 -7.58 -18.32
N TYR A 407 9.55 -6.65 -17.94
CA TYR A 407 9.74 -5.22 -18.17
C TYR A 407 10.60 -4.52 -17.11
N GLY A 408 11.03 -5.24 -16.07
CA GLY A 408 11.99 -4.75 -15.07
C GLY A 408 11.37 -4.17 -13.81
N ALA A 409 10.09 -4.47 -13.53
CA ALA A 409 9.47 -4.06 -12.28
C ALA A 409 10.23 -4.60 -11.05
N LYS A 410 10.25 -3.81 -9.98
CA LYS A 410 10.94 -4.14 -8.72
C LYS A 410 10.01 -4.46 -7.56
N GLY A 411 8.76 -4.73 -7.86
CA GLY A 411 7.73 -5.03 -6.88
C GLY A 411 6.35 -5.03 -7.50
N TYR A 412 5.37 -5.58 -6.80
CA TYR A 412 3.97 -5.50 -7.23
C TYR A 412 2.99 -5.59 -6.06
N VAL A 413 1.75 -5.13 -6.30
CA VAL A 413 0.68 -5.07 -5.29
C VAL A 413 -0.58 -5.74 -5.82
N TYR A 414 -1.26 -6.56 -5.04
CA TYR A 414 -2.54 -7.14 -5.46
C TYR A 414 -3.71 -6.17 -5.23
N TRP A 415 -4.48 -5.90 -6.29
CA TRP A 415 -5.85 -5.39 -6.18
C TRP A 415 -6.84 -6.52 -6.54
N THR A 416 -7.49 -7.13 -5.55
CA THR A 416 -7.35 -6.81 -4.13
C THR A 416 -7.36 -7.99 -3.19
N TYR A 417 -6.95 -7.76 -1.93
CA TYR A 417 -6.92 -8.78 -0.87
C TYR A 417 -8.32 -9.08 -0.36
N GLY A 418 -8.94 -8.17 0.39
CA GLY A 418 -10.31 -8.32 0.84
C GLY A 418 -11.32 -7.89 -0.21
N THR A 419 -12.37 -8.67 -0.45
CA THR A 419 -13.46 -8.29 -1.37
C THR A 419 -14.20 -7.07 -0.82
N PRO A 420 -14.11 -5.88 -1.44
CA PRO A 420 -14.73 -4.68 -0.89
C PRO A 420 -16.25 -4.69 -1.10
N SER A 421 -16.96 -3.95 -0.25
CA SER A 421 -18.40 -3.73 -0.38
C SER A 421 -18.65 -2.42 -1.13
N VAL A 422 -18.56 -2.47 -2.46
CA VAL A 422 -18.82 -1.31 -3.34
C VAL A 422 -20.14 -1.53 -4.06
N ILE A 423 -21.12 -0.67 -3.79
CA ILE A 423 -22.43 -0.70 -4.42
C ILE A 423 -22.63 0.60 -5.21
N ILE A 424 -22.82 0.48 -6.52
CA ILE A 424 -23.15 1.61 -7.41
C ILE A 424 -24.50 1.29 -8.08
N GLU A 425 -25.45 2.21 -7.98
CA GLU A 425 -26.81 2.05 -8.53
C GLU A 425 -27.49 0.72 -8.12
N GLY A 426 -27.27 0.30 -6.86
CA GLY A 426 -27.85 -0.92 -6.30
C GLY A 426 -27.20 -2.22 -6.78
N LYS A 427 -26.11 -2.15 -7.53
CA LYS A 427 -25.34 -3.31 -8.00
C LYS A 427 -24.01 -3.40 -7.26
N GLU A 428 -23.59 -4.61 -6.92
CA GLU A 428 -22.26 -4.86 -6.39
C GLU A 428 -21.22 -4.77 -7.51
N MET A 429 -20.22 -3.91 -7.30
CA MET A 429 -19.16 -3.69 -8.29
C MET A 429 -18.07 -4.75 -8.20
N CYS A 430 -17.60 -5.09 -6.99
CA CYS A 430 -16.66 -6.18 -6.77
C CYS A 430 -17.36 -7.32 -6.02
N LYS A 431 -17.38 -8.51 -6.63
CA LYS A 431 -18.06 -9.69 -6.10
C LYS A 431 -17.08 -10.65 -5.45
N ARG A 432 -15.85 -10.75 -5.98
CA ARG A 432 -14.81 -11.68 -5.52
C ARG A 432 -13.41 -11.09 -5.65
N ALA A 433 -12.60 -11.30 -4.63
CA ALA A 433 -11.17 -10.98 -4.57
C ALA A 433 -10.40 -12.16 -3.96
N ILE A 434 -9.20 -11.95 -3.40
CA ILE A 434 -8.39 -13.01 -2.77
C ILE A 434 -9.11 -13.63 -1.56
N ILE A 435 -9.69 -12.79 -0.70
CA ILE A 435 -10.52 -13.17 0.44
C ILE A 435 -11.96 -12.72 0.18
N LEU A 436 -12.90 -13.65 0.30
CA LEU A 436 -14.33 -13.40 0.12
C LEU A 436 -14.89 -12.62 1.32
N ARG A 437 -16.08 -12.03 1.15
CA ARG A 437 -16.70 -11.21 2.20
C ARG A 437 -17.06 -11.99 3.48
N ASP A 438 -17.19 -13.31 3.38
CA ASP A 438 -17.40 -14.19 4.54
C ASP A 438 -16.10 -14.56 5.27
N GLY A 439 -14.95 -14.04 4.80
CA GLY A 439 -13.62 -14.31 5.35
C GLY A 439 -12.97 -15.58 4.82
N SER A 440 -13.62 -16.34 3.93
CA SER A 440 -13.03 -17.53 3.33
C SER A 440 -12.09 -17.19 2.15
N ARG A 441 -11.12 -18.06 1.90
CA ARG A 441 -10.17 -17.94 0.78
C ARG A 441 -10.88 -18.22 -0.55
N ASN A 442 -10.64 -17.37 -1.54
CA ASN A 442 -11.00 -17.64 -2.92
C ASN A 442 -9.89 -18.43 -3.65
N ALA A 443 -10.16 -18.96 -4.84
CA ALA A 443 -9.16 -19.66 -5.66
C ALA A 443 -7.95 -18.77 -6.01
N THR A 444 -8.17 -17.46 -6.18
CA THR A 444 -7.09 -16.48 -6.44
C THR A 444 -6.07 -16.40 -5.31
N TYR A 445 -6.42 -16.76 -4.07
CA TYR A 445 -5.46 -16.89 -2.95
C TYR A 445 -4.39 -17.94 -3.24
N GLU A 446 -4.79 -19.15 -3.63
CA GLU A 446 -3.85 -20.24 -3.91
C GLU A 446 -3.01 -19.96 -5.16
N TYR A 447 -3.62 -19.29 -6.16
CA TYR A 447 -2.91 -18.87 -7.36
C TYR A 447 -1.80 -17.84 -7.04
N ALA A 448 -2.15 -16.78 -6.31
CA ALA A 448 -1.20 -15.75 -5.89
C ALA A 448 -0.11 -16.34 -4.99
N LYS A 449 -0.48 -17.15 -3.98
CA LYS A 449 0.46 -17.81 -3.08
C LYS A 449 1.53 -18.61 -3.83
N LYS A 450 1.12 -19.39 -4.83
CA LYS A 450 2.03 -20.20 -5.66
C LYS A 450 2.97 -19.33 -6.49
N VAL A 451 2.46 -18.32 -7.19
CA VAL A 451 3.28 -17.44 -8.03
C VAL A 451 4.24 -16.61 -7.17
N ASN A 452 3.78 -16.06 -6.05
CA ASN A 452 4.59 -15.30 -5.11
C ASN A 452 5.74 -16.13 -4.52
N ALA A 453 5.50 -17.42 -4.21
CA ALA A 453 6.55 -18.30 -3.72
C ALA A 453 7.72 -18.42 -4.71
N GLU A 454 7.43 -18.49 -6.01
CA GLU A 454 8.44 -18.52 -7.07
C GLU A 454 9.18 -17.18 -7.15
N VAL A 455 8.45 -16.06 -7.13
CA VAL A 455 9.05 -14.72 -7.21
C VAL A 455 9.97 -14.45 -6.04
N LEU A 456 9.61 -14.82 -4.80
CA LEU A 456 10.49 -14.63 -3.65
C LEU A 456 11.83 -15.37 -3.80
N LYS A 457 11.86 -16.52 -4.50
CA LYS A 457 13.12 -17.23 -4.83
C LYS A 457 13.92 -16.51 -5.91
N LEU A 458 13.25 -15.94 -6.91
CA LEU A 458 13.90 -15.14 -7.95
C LEU A 458 14.33 -13.75 -7.46
N GLY A 459 13.73 -13.27 -6.36
CA GLY A 459 13.86 -11.92 -5.82
C GLY A 459 15.28 -11.37 -5.74
N PRO A 460 16.24 -12.09 -5.11
CA PRO A 460 17.63 -11.63 -5.03
C PRO A 460 18.25 -11.34 -6.39
N ALA A 461 18.01 -12.20 -7.40
CA ALA A 461 18.45 -11.94 -8.75
C ALA A 461 17.72 -10.73 -9.33
N LEU A 462 16.39 -10.74 -9.34
CA LEU A 462 15.55 -9.68 -9.93
C LEU A 462 15.89 -8.28 -9.42
N LEU A 463 16.15 -8.13 -8.12
CA LEU A 463 16.52 -6.85 -7.51
C LEU A 463 17.85 -6.31 -8.05
N SER A 464 18.80 -7.17 -8.39
CA SER A 464 20.10 -6.77 -8.98
C SER A 464 20.05 -6.41 -10.47
N LEU A 465 18.98 -6.77 -11.19
CA LEU A 465 18.93 -6.69 -12.64
C LEU A 465 18.45 -5.33 -13.15
N THR A 466 19.18 -4.73 -14.09
CA THR A 466 18.73 -3.58 -14.87
C THR A 466 18.21 -4.06 -16.23
N SER A 467 16.99 -3.67 -16.62
CA SER A 467 16.43 -3.99 -17.94
C SER A 467 17.26 -3.35 -19.06
N LYS A 468 17.53 -4.11 -20.14
CA LYS A 468 18.25 -3.63 -21.31
C LYS A 468 17.37 -3.62 -22.55
N GLU A 469 16.82 -4.78 -22.90
CA GLU A 469 15.93 -4.94 -24.04
C GLU A 469 14.69 -5.75 -23.67
N VAL A 470 13.58 -5.49 -24.37
CA VAL A 470 12.32 -6.25 -24.27
C VAL A 470 11.76 -6.35 -25.67
N PHE A 471 11.53 -7.57 -26.12
CA PHE A 471 11.08 -7.89 -27.46
C PHE A 471 9.92 -8.89 -27.43
N HIS A 472 9.17 -8.92 -28.53
CA HIS A 472 8.00 -9.79 -28.69
C HIS A 472 8.10 -10.66 -29.95
N THR A 473 7.53 -11.86 -29.84
CA THR A 473 7.32 -12.80 -30.96
C THR A 473 5.86 -13.25 -31.01
N GLY A 474 5.48 -13.97 -32.08
CA GLY A 474 4.14 -14.56 -32.25
C GLY A 474 2.97 -13.55 -32.25
N GLY A 475 3.22 -12.36 -32.80
CA GLY A 475 2.31 -11.21 -32.74
C GLY A 475 3.00 -10.06 -32.00
N LEU A 476 2.90 -8.85 -32.56
CA LEU A 476 3.54 -7.66 -32.02
C LEU A 476 2.48 -6.80 -31.33
N PRO A 477 2.42 -6.80 -29.99
CA PRO A 477 1.54 -5.88 -29.28
C PRO A 477 1.83 -4.43 -29.66
N PRO A 478 0.82 -3.55 -29.65
CA PRO A 478 1.04 -2.12 -29.88
C PRO A 478 2.12 -1.55 -28.96
N TRP A 479 2.93 -0.62 -29.50
CA TRP A 479 4.03 0.06 -28.79
C TRP A 479 5.20 -0.80 -28.32
N SER A 480 5.12 -2.11 -28.52
CA SER A 480 6.22 -3.03 -28.25
C SER A 480 7.16 -3.16 -29.46
N ARG A 481 8.30 -3.83 -29.24
CA ARG A 481 9.33 -4.02 -30.28
C ARG A 481 9.41 -5.48 -30.72
N PRO A 482 9.52 -5.77 -32.03
CA PRO A 482 9.72 -7.13 -32.52
C PRO A 482 11.12 -7.61 -32.15
N LEU A 483 11.29 -8.92 -31.99
CA LEU A 483 12.61 -9.53 -31.80
C LEU A 483 13.51 -9.30 -33.04
N PRO A 484 14.62 -8.55 -32.94
CA PRO A 484 15.52 -8.32 -34.07
C PRO A 484 16.21 -9.62 -34.49
N LYS A 485 16.45 -9.81 -35.79
CA LYS A 485 17.08 -11.04 -36.33
C LYS A 485 18.52 -11.25 -35.84
N ASP A 486 19.19 -10.18 -35.47
CA ASP A 486 20.57 -10.15 -34.98
C ASP A 486 20.68 -10.21 -33.45
N PHE A 487 19.55 -10.20 -32.73
CA PHE A 487 19.57 -10.38 -31.29
C PHE A 487 20.06 -11.79 -30.93
N PHE A 488 20.93 -11.92 -29.93
CA PHE A 488 21.68 -13.15 -29.70
C PHE A 488 20.83 -14.33 -29.22
N TRP A 489 19.62 -14.10 -28.73
CA TRP A 489 18.69 -15.13 -28.25
C TRP A 489 17.49 -15.26 -29.19
N GLN A 490 17.56 -16.19 -30.16
CA GLN A 490 16.52 -16.38 -31.17
C GLN A 490 15.76 -17.69 -30.95
N PRO A 491 14.42 -17.72 -31.05
CA PRO A 491 13.72 -18.99 -31.27
C PRO A 491 14.23 -19.66 -32.56
N SER A 492 14.27 -20.98 -32.55
CA SER A 492 14.58 -21.78 -33.75
C SER A 492 13.51 -21.53 -34.82
N GLU A 493 13.84 -21.84 -36.08
CA GLU A 493 12.94 -21.58 -37.21
C GLU A 493 11.53 -22.17 -37.03
N GLY A 494 11.43 -23.38 -36.45
CA GLY A 494 10.16 -24.03 -36.14
C GLY A 494 9.34 -23.37 -35.03
N ASP A 495 9.97 -22.54 -34.19
CA ASP A 495 9.36 -21.90 -33.02
C ASP A 495 9.24 -20.37 -33.16
N ALA A 496 9.62 -19.80 -34.32
CA ALA A 496 9.65 -18.34 -34.53
C ALA A 496 8.28 -17.64 -34.36
N SER A 497 7.18 -18.37 -34.54
CA SER A 497 5.81 -17.87 -34.37
C SER A 497 5.25 -18.06 -32.96
N VAL A 498 5.98 -18.71 -32.04
CA VAL A 498 5.51 -18.88 -30.66
C VAL A 498 5.40 -17.50 -30.01
N PRO A 499 4.27 -17.18 -29.34
CA PRO A 499 4.05 -15.86 -28.77
C PRO A 499 4.79 -15.70 -27.43
N LEU A 500 5.92 -14.98 -27.45
CA LEU A 500 6.81 -14.81 -26.31
C LEU A 500 7.10 -13.33 -26.03
N ILE A 501 7.47 -13.04 -24.79
CA ILE A 501 8.27 -11.88 -24.41
C ILE A 501 9.70 -12.37 -24.17
N VAL A 502 10.69 -11.74 -24.81
CA VAL A 502 12.11 -12.01 -24.62
C VAL A 502 12.75 -10.73 -24.08
N ALA A 503 13.15 -10.74 -22.81
CA ALA A 503 13.72 -9.60 -22.13
C ALA A 503 15.15 -9.87 -21.70
N SER A 504 16.09 -8.97 -22.00
CA SER A 504 17.45 -9.03 -21.49
C SER A 504 17.69 -8.02 -20.38
N PHE A 505 18.57 -8.43 -19.48
CA PHE A 505 18.98 -7.67 -18.32
C PHE A 505 20.49 -7.79 -18.13
N GLU A 506 21.01 -6.91 -17.29
CA GLU A 506 22.39 -6.94 -16.84
C GLU A 506 22.40 -6.63 -15.34
N ASN A 507 23.20 -7.35 -14.56
CA ASN A 507 23.45 -6.98 -13.17
C ASN A 507 24.57 -5.93 -13.08
N GLU A 508 24.90 -5.47 -11.87
CA GLU A 508 25.95 -4.48 -11.65
C GLU A 508 27.36 -4.95 -12.08
N ASP A 509 27.60 -6.26 -12.09
CA ASP A 509 28.87 -6.87 -12.52
C ASP A 509 28.99 -6.99 -14.06
N GLY A 510 27.96 -6.62 -14.81
CA GLY A 510 27.92 -6.78 -16.26
C GLY A 510 27.48 -8.18 -16.74
N LYS A 511 27.07 -9.07 -15.82
CA LYS A 511 26.54 -10.39 -16.16
C LYS A 511 25.17 -10.25 -16.82
N VAL A 512 25.02 -10.90 -17.98
CA VAL A 512 23.79 -10.84 -18.79
C VAL A 512 22.80 -11.89 -18.33
N PHE A 513 21.53 -11.49 -18.26
CA PHE A 513 20.41 -12.37 -18.00
C PHE A 513 19.35 -12.24 -19.09
N VAL A 514 18.59 -13.30 -19.33
CA VAL A 514 17.44 -13.30 -20.25
C VAL A 514 16.22 -13.90 -19.55
N MET A 515 15.12 -13.16 -19.50
CA MET A 515 13.81 -13.72 -19.13
C MET A 515 13.00 -14.01 -20.40
N VAL A 516 12.46 -15.22 -20.48
CA VAL A 516 11.51 -15.61 -21.52
C VAL A 516 10.15 -15.85 -20.88
N VAL A 517 9.10 -15.18 -21.38
CA VAL A 517 7.72 -15.32 -20.88
C VAL A 517 6.81 -15.81 -21.99
N SER A 518 6.00 -16.83 -21.70
CA SER A 518 4.95 -17.28 -22.60
C SER A 518 3.75 -16.33 -22.56
N LYS A 519 3.33 -15.83 -23.73
CA LYS A 519 2.04 -15.15 -23.88
C LYS A 519 0.89 -16.14 -24.16
N ASP A 520 1.19 -17.41 -24.42
CA ASP A 520 0.18 -18.46 -24.57
C ASP A 520 -0.39 -18.77 -23.18
N LEU A 521 -1.68 -18.48 -23.00
CA LEU A 521 -2.42 -18.72 -21.77
C LEU A 521 -3.15 -20.06 -21.77
N GLU A 522 -3.04 -20.91 -22.78
CA GLU A 522 -3.80 -22.16 -22.84
C GLU A 522 -2.92 -23.40 -22.98
N GLN A 523 -1.79 -23.30 -23.69
CA GLN A 523 -0.95 -24.45 -24.01
C GLN A 523 0.45 -24.30 -23.44
N ALA A 524 0.93 -25.38 -22.81
CA ALA A 524 2.36 -25.51 -22.50
C ALA A 524 3.14 -25.72 -23.81
N ARG A 525 4.34 -25.13 -23.89
CA ARG A 525 5.21 -25.19 -25.07
C ARG A 525 6.62 -25.59 -24.68
N THR A 526 7.25 -26.44 -25.49
CA THR A 526 8.71 -26.58 -25.52
C THR A 526 9.22 -25.70 -26.64
N VAL A 527 10.02 -24.69 -26.31
CA VAL A 527 10.61 -23.76 -27.28
C VAL A 527 12.11 -24.01 -27.32
N THR A 528 12.66 -24.14 -28.52
CA THR A 528 14.10 -24.27 -28.71
C THR A 528 14.69 -22.96 -29.20
N PHE A 529 15.71 -22.46 -28.52
CA PHE A 529 16.43 -21.24 -28.85
C PHE A 529 17.80 -21.54 -29.43
N GLN A 530 18.16 -20.80 -30.48
CA GLN A 530 19.52 -20.64 -30.95
C GLN A 530 20.13 -19.40 -30.27
N VAL A 531 21.16 -19.63 -29.45
CA VAL A 531 21.90 -18.60 -28.74
C VAL A 531 23.23 -18.35 -29.46
N SER A 532 23.35 -17.20 -30.12
CA SER A 532 24.57 -16.81 -30.82
C SER A 532 25.63 -16.28 -29.84
N GLY A 533 26.90 -16.25 -30.28
CA GLY A 533 28.01 -15.91 -29.40
C GLY A 533 28.45 -17.04 -28.47
N ASN A 534 27.80 -18.21 -28.48
CA ASN A 534 28.15 -19.43 -27.75
C ASN A 534 28.73 -19.14 -26.34
N PRO A 535 27.91 -18.63 -25.39
CA PRO A 535 28.34 -18.46 -24.00
C PRO A 535 28.88 -19.79 -23.45
N GLY A 536 29.79 -19.74 -22.47
CA GLY A 536 30.35 -20.96 -21.87
C GLY A 536 29.26 -21.80 -21.19
N THR A 537 28.31 -21.15 -20.54
CA THR A 537 27.14 -21.78 -19.90
C THR A 537 25.89 -20.89 -20.01
N ILE A 538 24.72 -21.53 -19.93
CA ILE A 538 23.45 -20.86 -19.67
C ILE A 538 22.79 -21.59 -18.51
N ARG A 539 22.52 -20.89 -17.41
CA ARG A 539 21.90 -21.46 -16.20
C ARG A 539 20.52 -20.87 -15.97
N GLU A 540 19.57 -21.66 -15.49
CA GLU A 540 18.25 -21.15 -15.06
C GLU A 540 18.37 -20.69 -13.60
N VAL A 541 17.86 -19.51 -13.27
CA VAL A 541 17.64 -19.12 -11.87
C VAL A 541 16.42 -19.89 -11.38
N CYS A 542 16.63 -20.90 -10.55
CA CYS A 542 15.60 -21.86 -10.17
C CYS A 542 14.51 -21.21 -9.32
N LYS A 543 13.25 -21.35 -9.74
CA LYS A 543 12.08 -20.84 -8.99
C LYS A 543 11.84 -21.49 -7.63
N ALA A 544 12.46 -22.63 -7.36
CA ALA A 544 12.32 -23.35 -6.09
C ALA A 544 13.43 -22.98 -5.08
N THR A 545 14.64 -22.71 -5.56
CA THR A 545 15.82 -22.50 -4.70
C THR A 545 16.39 -21.09 -4.78
N GLY A 546 16.19 -20.38 -5.89
CA GLY A 546 16.84 -19.10 -6.21
C GLY A 546 18.27 -19.27 -6.75
N GLU A 547 18.78 -20.50 -6.82
CA GLU A 547 20.13 -20.80 -7.28
C GLU A 547 20.17 -20.96 -8.80
N GLU A 548 21.32 -20.65 -9.40
CA GLU A 548 21.59 -20.93 -10.81
C GLU A 548 21.86 -22.43 -11.03
N ILE A 549 20.95 -23.10 -11.73
CA ILE A 549 21.02 -24.53 -12.05
C ILE A 549 21.35 -24.77 -13.53
N GLU A 550 21.96 -25.93 -13.81
CA GLU A 550 22.28 -26.34 -15.19
C GLU A 550 21.03 -26.47 -16.07
N THR A 551 21.17 -26.15 -17.35
CA THR A 551 20.11 -26.25 -18.35
C THR A 551 20.44 -27.29 -19.42
N ALA A 552 19.52 -27.50 -20.35
CA ALA A 552 19.77 -28.29 -21.57
C ALA A 552 20.55 -27.50 -22.64
N TYR A 553 21.30 -26.45 -22.27
CA TYR A 553 22.12 -25.69 -23.21
C TYR A 553 23.29 -26.51 -23.74
N ASN A 554 23.45 -26.53 -25.06
CA ASN A 554 24.56 -27.17 -25.73
C ASN A 554 25.52 -26.10 -26.27
N GLY A 555 26.66 -25.89 -25.58
CA GLY A 555 27.67 -24.90 -25.98
C GLY A 555 28.36 -25.17 -27.32
N LEU A 556 28.27 -26.39 -27.87
CA LEU A 556 28.80 -26.71 -29.20
C LEU A 556 27.87 -26.23 -30.33
N THR A 557 26.56 -26.35 -30.13
CA THR A 557 25.55 -25.98 -31.13
C THR A 557 24.91 -24.62 -30.86
N GLY A 558 25.06 -24.08 -29.65
CA GLY A 558 24.38 -22.88 -29.18
C GLY A 558 22.89 -23.09 -28.89
N MET A 559 22.41 -24.33 -28.81
CA MET A 559 20.97 -24.64 -28.68
C MET A 559 20.55 -24.78 -27.22
N LEU A 560 19.40 -24.21 -26.85
CA LEU A 560 18.75 -24.35 -25.54
C LEU A 560 17.27 -24.71 -25.72
N SER A 561 16.81 -25.81 -25.13
CA SER A 561 15.38 -26.14 -25.07
C SER A 561 14.77 -25.72 -23.72
N VAL A 562 13.63 -25.03 -23.79
CA VAL A 562 12.92 -24.47 -22.64
C VAL A 562 11.48 -24.95 -22.63
N ASN A 563 11.01 -25.46 -21.49
CA ASN A 563 9.60 -25.77 -21.27
C ASN A 563 8.93 -24.59 -20.57
N LEU A 564 7.85 -24.07 -21.15
CA LEU A 564 7.03 -22.99 -20.62
C LEU A 564 5.61 -23.50 -20.40
N SER A 565 5.10 -23.38 -19.17
CA SER A 565 3.67 -23.54 -18.88
C SER A 565 2.89 -22.31 -19.36
N PRO A 566 1.55 -22.38 -19.46
CA PRO A 566 0.73 -21.23 -19.82
C PRO A 566 1.00 -20.00 -18.94
N GLY A 567 1.30 -18.86 -19.56
CA GLY A 567 1.64 -17.61 -18.88
C GLY A 567 2.98 -17.60 -18.11
N ASP A 568 3.77 -18.67 -18.17
CA ASP A 568 4.97 -18.82 -17.33
C ASP A 568 6.17 -18.02 -17.85
N GLY A 569 7.04 -17.56 -16.94
CA GLY A 569 8.30 -16.90 -17.27
C GLY A 569 9.52 -17.56 -16.65
N LYS A 570 10.64 -17.67 -17.36
CA LYS A 570 11.89 -18.27 -16.87
C LYS A 570 13.07 -17.32 -17.05
N LEU A 571 13.91 -17.21 -16.02
CA LEU A 571 15.09 -16.34 -15.99
C LEU A 571 16.37 -17.17 -16.16
N TYR A 572 17.21 -16.75 -17.08
CA TYR A 572 18.47 -17.40 -17.41
C TYR A 572 19.65 -16.46 -17.20
N ALA A 573 20.73 -16.97 -16.61
CA ALA A 573 21.99 -16.29 -16.42
C ALA A 573 23.01 -16.82 -17.44
N LEU A 574 23.71 -15.93 -18.14
CA LEU A 574 24.75 -16.30 -19.10
C LEU A 574 26.11 -16.31 -18.39
N GLY A 575 26.85 -17.40 -18.57
CA GLY A 575 28.24 -17.50 -18.12
C GLY A 575 29.22 -16.88 -19.12
N GLU A 576 30.33 -16.37 -18.60
CA GLU A 576 31.47 -15.98 -19.43
C GLU A 576 32.00 -17.18 -20.24
N ARG A 577 32.74 -16.88 -21.31
CA ARG A 577 33.37 -17.89 -22.17
C ARG A 577 34.64 -18.47 -21.56
#